data_AF-A0A941MWR9-F1
#
_entry.id   AF-A0A941MWR9-F1
#
_cell.length_a   1.000
_cell.length_b   1.000
_cell.length_c   1.000
_cell.angle_alpha   90.00
_cell.angle_beta   90.00
_cell.angle_gamma   90.00
#
_symmetry.space_group_name_H-M   'P 1'
#
loop_
_entity.id
_entity.type
_entity.pdbx_description
1 polymer ?
#
loop_
_entity_poly.entity_id
_entity_poly.type
_entity_poly.pdbx_seq_one_letter_code
_entity_poly.pdbx_strand_id
1 'polypeptide(L)'
;MTFEPPPSSAGTAQIPVHHHTEGQPPPADGPTPESAAVTEVLSAERALFTPPVDIYESDEGLVLIADLPGVSVTSLELQVQNNKLTLLGRVTTQIPEQAKVLHKEYEEGDFLRSFILSEDVDHDRVTARLNNGVLEVVLPRSAKTAPRRIHVKGD
;
A
#
# COMPACT_ATOMS: atom_id res chain seq x y z
N MET A 1 9.07 1.03 81.32
CA MET A 1 8.59 -0.30 80.88
C MET A 1 8.79 -0.34 79.37
N THR A 2 10.04 -0.37 78.91
CA THR A 2 10.88 -1.57 78.69
C THR A 2 10.49 -2.27 77.40
N PHE A 3 11.30 -2.01 76.37
CA PHE A 3 11.47 -2.79 75.16
C PHE A 3 12.15 -4.12 75.49
N GLU A 4 11.70 -5.22 74.87
CA GLU A 4 12.59 -6.25 74.31
C GLU A 4 11.80 -7.29 73.49
N PRO A 5 12.22 -7.62 72.25
CA PRO A 5 11.86 -8.85 71.53
C PRO A 5 12.99 -9.90 71.65
N PRO A 6 12.69 -11.22 71.68
CA PRO A 6 13.35 -12.16 70.73
C PRO A 6 12.57 -13.49 70.52
N PRO A 7 13.05 -14.54 69.81
CA PRO A 7 14.32 -14.68 69.09
C PRO A 7 14.23 -15.10 67.60
N SER A 8 15.36 -14.86 66.93
CA SER A 8 15.81 -15.45 65.67
C SER A 8 16.14 -16.94 65.84
N SER A 9 15.73 -17.77 64.88
CA SER A 9 16.26 -19.12 64.70
C SER A 9 16.80 -19.29 63.28
N ALA A 10 18.07 -19.68 63.25
CA ALA A 10 18.91 -19.90 62.11
C ALA A 10 18.76 -21.31 61.51
N GLY A 11 19.26 -21.45 60.28
CA GLY A 11 19.71 -22.71 59.68
C GLY A 11 19.43 -22.72 58.17
N THR A 12 20.33 -23.08 57.26
CA THR A 12 21.73 -23.52 57.31
C THR A 12 22.25 -23.39 55.88
N ALA A 13 23.55 -23.11 55.77
CA ALA A 13 24.33 -22.94 54.55
C ALA A 13 24.34 -24.14 53.58
N GLN A 14 24.60 -23.84 52.30
CA GLN A 14 25.53 -24.61 51.45
C GLN A 14 25.99 -23.78 50.22
N ILE A 15 27.31 -23.60 50.15
CA ILE A 15 28.22 -23.21 49.05
C ILE A 15 29.34 -24.29 49.15
N PRO A 16 30.16 -24.69 48.13
CA PRO A 16 30.48 -24.10 46.81
C PRO A 16 30.51 -25.12 45.63
N VAL A 17 30.76 -24.67 44.40
CA VAL A 17 32.04 -24.91 43.66
C VAL A 17 32.08 -24.10 42.35
N HIS A 18 33.20 -23.39 42.19
CA HIS A 18 33.59 -22.56 41.06
C HIS A 18 33.93 -23.41 39.84
N HIS A 19 33.61 -22.97 38.61
CA HIS A 19 34.53 -23.08 37.46
C HIS A 19 34.26 -22.00 36.40
N HIS A 20 35.34 -21.28 36.10
CA HIS A 20 35.70 -20.55 34.86
C HIS A 20 34.96 -19.26 34.45
N THR A 21 35.68 -18.16 34.66
CA THR A 21 35.65 -16.92 33.87
C THR A 21 36.27 -17.17 32.49
N GLU A 22 35.64 -16.70 31.41
CA GLU A 22 36.34 -16.15 30.27
C GLU A 22 35.47 -15.11 29.54
N GLY A 23 35.99 -13.87 29.46
CA GLY A 23 35.78 -12.94 28.35
C GLY A 23 34.44 -12.20 28.23
N GLN A 24 34.35 -10.99 28.81
CA GLN A 24 33.42 -9.97 28.32
C GLN A 24 34.14 -9.05 27.30
N PRO A 25 33.64 -8.91 26.06
CA PRO A 25 33.81 -7.72 25.24
C PRO A 25 32.60 -6.75 25.39
N PRO A 26 32.78 -5.47 25.03
CA PRO A 26 32.01 -4.31 25.53
C PRO A 26 30.62 -4.15 24.86
N PRO A 27 29.79 -3.16 25.25
CA PRO A 27 28.34 -3.22 25.09
C PRO A 27 27.96 -3.10 23.61
N ALA A 28 27.06 -3.96 23.14
CA ALA A 28 26.39 -3.74 21.87
C ALA A 28 25.48 -2.52 22.03
N ASP A 29 25.71 -1.53 21.19
CA ASP A 29 24.90 -0.33 21.03
C ASP A 29 23.41 -0.63 21.25
N GLY A 30 22.78 0.17 22.11
CA GLY A 30 21.32 0.22 22.17
C GLY A 30 20.76 0.51 20.78
N PRO A 31 19.50 0.15 20.50
CA PRO A 31 18.92 0.40 19.19
C PRO A 31 19.03 1.90 18.88
N THR A 32 19.82 2.23 17.86
CA THR A 32 19.89 3.56 17.25
C THR A 32 18.45 3.98 16.91
N PRO A 33 18.02 5.22 17.21
CA PRO A 33 16.63 5.64 17.01
C PRO A 33 16.19 5.72 15.54
N GLU A 34 17.04 5.32 14.59
CA GLU A 34 16.78 5.42 13.15
C GLU A 34 16.16 4.15 12.54
N SER A 35 16.17 3.01 13.23
CA SER A 35 15.58 1.76 12.72
C SER A 35 14.12 1.53 13.18
N ALA A 36 13.58 2.38 14.05
CA ALA A 36 12.19 2.27 14.52
C ALA A 36 11.19 3.00 13.60
N ALA A 37 11.66 3.93 12.76
CA ALA A 37 10.77 4.74 11.90
C ALA A 37 10.26 4.01 10.65
N VAL A 38 10.83 2.84 10.30
CA VAL A 38 10.35 2.00 9.18
C VAL A 38 9.36 0.93 9.62
N THR A 39 9.09 0.79 10.92
CA THR A 39 8.12 -0.18 11.46
C THR A 39 6.76 0.47 11.81
N GLU A 40 6.59 1.79 11.60
CA GLU A 40 5.32 2.50 11.81
C GLU A 40 4.47 2.69 10.53
N VAL A 41 4.84 2.08 9.39
CA VAL A 41 4.06 2.17 8.13
C VAL A 41 3.13 0.97 7.87
N LEU A 42 2.98 0.05 8.82
CA LEU A 42 2.04 -1.08 8.73
C LEU A 42 0.98 -1.01 9.84
N SER A 43 0.34 0.16 10.00
CA SER A 43 -0.83 0.30 10.87
C SER A 43 -2.11 0.14 10.03
N ALA A 44 -2.67 -1.08 10.09
CA ALA A 44 -3.85 -1.62 9.42
C ALA A 44 -3.68 -1.92 7.91
N GLU A 45 -3.61 -3.21 7.56
CA GLU A 45 -3.79 -3.71 6.19
C GLU A 45 -5.22 -3.36 5.73
N ARG A 46 -5.41 -2.16 5.16
CA ARG A 46 -6.67 -1.79 4.49
C ARG A 46 -6.95 -2.83 3.40
N ALA A 47 -8.20 -3.29 3.31
CA ALA A 47 -8.61 -4.21 2.26
C ALA A 47 -8.31 -3.60 0.88
N LEU A 48 -7.88 -4.43 -0.07
CA LEU A 48 -7.68 -4.02 -1.46
C LEU A 48 -8.81 -4.55 -2.32
N PHE A 49 -9.54 -3.64 -2.95
CA PHE A 49 -10.61 -3.96 -3.88
C PHE A 49 -10.15 -3.81 -5.33
N THR A 50 -10.66 -4.68 -6.19
CA THR A 50 -10.51 -4.53 -7.64
C THR A 50 -11.69 -3.70 -8.16
N PRO A 51 -11.48 -2.44 -8.58
CA PRO A 51 -12.56 -1.61 -9.10
C PRO A 51 -13.12 -2.19 -10.41
N PRO A 52 -14.45 -2.11 -10.64
CA PRO A 52 -15.02 -2.33 -11.96
C PRO A 52 -14.38 -1.38 -13.00
N VAL A 53 -14.21 -1.87 -14.23
CA VAL A 53 -13.71 -1.06 -15.35
C VAL A 53 -14.32 -1.51 -16.66
N ASP A 54 -14.55 -0.53 -17.52
CA ASP A 54 -14.81 -0.71 -18.93
C ASP A 54 -13.62 -0.21 -19.74
N ILE A 55 -13.33 -0.89 -20.86
CA ILE A 55 -12.24 -0.53 -21.77
C ILE A 55 -12.76 -0.60 -23.20
N TYR A 56 -12.54 0.46 -23.98
CA TYR A 56 -12.96 0.55 -25.37
C TYR A 56 -12.01 1.41 -26.21
N GLU A 57 -12.12 1.31 -27.53
CA GLU A 57 -11.35 2.14 -28.46
C GLU A 57 -12.18 3.35 -28.94
N SER A 58 -11.51 4.49 -29.10
CA SER A 58 -12.04 5.72 -29.66
C SER A 58 -11.06 6.29 -30.69
N ASP A 59 -11.43 7.41 -31.33
CA ASP A 59 -10.53 8.14 -32.23
C ASP A 59 -9.27 8.67 -31.52
N GLU A 60 -9.30 8.82 -30.21
CA GLU A 60 -8.18 9.31 -29.40
C GLU A 60 -7.22 8.17 -28.97
N GLY A 61 -7.65 6.92 -29.08
CA GLY A 61 -6.92 5.74 -28.61
C GLY A 61 -7.77 4.83 -27.73
N LEU A 62 -7.11 4.07 -26.86
CA LEU A 62 -7.80 3.21 -25.89
C LEU A 62 -8.27 4.07 -24.71
N VAL A 63 -9.52 3.90 -24.29
CA VAL A 63 -10.12 4.58 -23.15
C VAL A 63 -10.48 3.56 -22.09
N LEU A 64 -10.09 3.84 -20.85
CA LEU A 64 -10.42 3.04 -19.67
C LEU A 64 -11.27 3.88 -18.72
N ILE A 65 -12.40 3.34 -18.27
CA ILE A 65 -13.29 3.96 -17.29
C ILE A 65 -13.35 3.08 -16.05
N ALA A 66 -13.03 3.62 -14.87
CA ALA A 66 -13.03 2.89 -13.60
C ALA A 66 -13.93 3.55 -12.55
N ASP A 67 -14.73 2.76 -11.85
CA ASP A 67 -15.52 3.22 -10.71
C ASP A 67 -14.68 3.22 -9.44
N LEU A 68 -14.45 4.41 -8.87
CA LEU A 68 -13.63 4.70 -7.69
C LEU A 68 -14.37 5.62 -6.69
N PRO A 69 -15.54 5.22 -6.16
CA PRO A 69 -16.28 6.03 -5.21
C PRO A 69 -15.44 6.29 -3.95
N GLY A 70 -15.45 7.55 -3.48
CA GLY A 70 -14.71 7.96 -2.27
C GLY A 70 -13.21 8.20 -2.45
N VAL A 71 -12.69 8.04 -3.68
CA VAL A 71 -11.32 8.42 -4.05
C VAL A 71 -11.31 9.88 -4.50
N SER A 72 -10.31 10.63 -4.03
CA SER A 72 -10.04 12.01 -4.42
C SER A 72 -8.87 12.08 -5.38
N VAL A 73 -8.72 13.17 -6.14
CA VAL A 73 -7.57 13.37 -7.04
C VAL A 73 -6.24 13.28 -6.26
N THR A 74 -6.20 13.81 -5.04
CA THR A 74 -5.01 13.79 -4.17
C THR A 74 -4.71 12.42 -3.58
N SER A 75 -5.68 11.49 -3.59
CA SER A 75 -5.53 10.13 -3.07
C SER A 75 -5.48 9.07 -4.17
N LEU A 76 -5.44 9.48 -5.44
CA LEU A 76 -5.30 8.63 -6.61
C LEU A 76 -3.85 8.67 -7.12
N GLU A 77 -3.26 7.49 -7.27
CA GLU A 77 -1.96 7.29 -7.92
C GLU A 77 -2.15 6.47 -9.20
N LEU A 78 -1.66 7.01 -10.31
CA LEU A 78 -1.56 6.31 -11.59
C LEU A 78 -0.10 6.25 -12.02
N GLN A 79 0.40 5.05 -12.27
CA GLN A 79 1.79 4.82 -12.63
C GLN A 79 1.89 3.94 -13.86
N VAL A 80 2.71 4.34 -14.82
CA VAL A 80 3.07 3.49 -15.97
C VAL A 80 4.54 3.12 -15.84
N GLN A 81 4.82 1.82 -15.70
CA GLN A 81 6.18 1.29 -15.64
C GLN A 81 6.24 -0.03 -16.38
N ASN A 82 7.24 -0.24 -17.24
CA ASN A 82 7.44 -1.50 -17.98
C ASN A 82 6.16 -2.01 -18.67
N ASN A 83 5.48 -1.13 -19.42
CA ASN A 83 4.20 -1.42 -20.09
C ASN A 83 3.07 -1.86 -19.14
N LYS A 84 3.14 -1.53 -17.86
CA LYS A 84 2.10 -1.81 -16.88
C LYS A 84 1.54 -0.51 -16.33
N LEU A 85 0.25 -0.27 -16.57
CA LEU A 85 -0.52 0.77 -15.89
C LEU A 85 -0.99 0.22 -14.54
N THR A 86 -0.62 0.88 -13.45
CA THR A 86 -1.09 0.57 -12.09
C THR A 86 -1.92 1.73 -11.57
N LEU A 87 -3.10 1.40 -11.06
CA LEU A 87 -4.05 2.29 -10.43
C LEU A 87 -4.14 1.94 -8.96
N LEU A 88 -3.83 2.91 -8.10
CA LEU A 88 -4.01 2.83 -6.65
C LEU A 88 -4.87 4.02 -6.19
N GLY A 89 -6.09 3.76 -5.77
CA GLY A 89 -7.00 4.77 -5.25
C GLY A 89 -7.24 4.58 -3.77
N ARG A 90 -6.75 5.49 -2.92
CA ARG A 90 -7.02 5.44 -1.48
C ARG A 90 -8.35 6.11 -1.14
N VAL A 91 -9.21 5.39 -0.43
CA VAL A 91 -10.52 5.92 -0.01
C VAL A 91 -10.35 6.71 1.28
N THR A 92 -10.94 7.90 1.31
CA THR A 92 -10.81 8.84 2.45
C THR A 92 -12.07 8.92 3.31
N THR A 93 -13.17 8.31 2.88
CA THR A 93 -14.43 8.31 3.62
C THR A 93 -14.28 7.51 4.91
N GLN A 94 -14.53 8.16 6.05
CA GLN A 94 -14.52 7.53 7.37
C GLN A 94 -15.81 7.83 8.10
N ILE A 95 -16.32 6.84 8.82
CA ILE A 95 -17.37 7.06 9.81
C ILE A 95 -16.75 7.81 11.00
N PRO A 96 -17.32 8.94 11.47
CA PRO A 96 -16.79 9.66 12.63
C PRO A 96 -16.64 8.74 13.84
N GLU A 97 -15.54 8.89 14.59
CA GLU A 97 -15.22 8.00 15.72
C GLU A 97 -16.32 7.94 16.78
N GLN A 98 -17.06 9.04 16.98
CA GLN A 98 -18.12 9.11 17.97
C GLN A 98 -19.47 8.57 17.46
N ALA A 99 -19.56 8.15 16.20
CA ALA A 99 -20.81 7.67 15.61
C ALA A 99 -21.07 6.21 15.98
N LYS A 100 -22.33 5.91 16.32
CA LYS A 100 -22.79 4.53 16.47
C LYS A 100 -23.17 3.98 15.10
N VAL A 101 -22.38 3.06 14.57
CA VAL A 101 -22.70 2.33 13.34
C VAL A 101 -23.95 1.47 13.58
N LEU A 102 -25.05 1.76 12.88
CA LEU A 102 -26.28 0.98 12.95
C LEU A 102 -26.31 -0.13 11.89
N HIS A 103 -25.75 0.14 10.72
CA HIS A 103 -25.64 -0.77 9.59
C HIS A 103 -24.52 -0.26 8.68
N LYS A 104 -23.72 -1.17 8.09
CA LYS A 104 -22.62 -0.84 7.18
C LYS A 104 -22.50 -1.93 6.12
N GLU A 105 -22.78 -1.55 4.87
CA GLU A 105 -22.62 -2.42 3.70
C GLU A 105 -21.37 -2.06 2.90
N TYR A 106 -20.96 -0.79 2.98
CA TYR A 106 -19.77 -0.30 2.32
C TYR A 106 -18.53 -0.72 3.11
N GLU A 107 -17.74 -1.61 2.51
CA GLU A 107 -16.45 -2.03 3.08
C GLU A 107 -15.41 -0.92 2.89
N GLU A 108 -14.58 -0.70 3.91
CA GLU A 108 -13.49 0.27 3.85
C GLU A 108 -12.26 -0.42 3.26
N GLY A 109 -11.75 0.12 2.17
CA GLY A 109 -10.54 -0.36 1.53
C GLY A 109 -10.12 0.50 0.36
N ASP A 110 -8.89 0.30 -0.07
CA ASP A 110 -8.30 1.03 -1.18
C ASP A 110 -8.51 0.21 -2.48
N PHE A 111 -8.55 0.90 -3.61
CA PHE A 111 -8.65 0.26 -4.91
C PHE A 111 -7.26 0.00 -5.48
N LEU A 112 -7.00 -1.23 -5.93
CA LEU A 112 -5.79 -1.56 -6.67
C LEU A 112 -6.15 -2.34 -7.92
N ARG A 113 -5.69 -1.86 -9.09
CA ARG A 113 -5.79 -2.60 -10.34
C ARG A 113 -4.56 -2.38 -11.20
N SER A 114 -4.23 -3.36 -12.01
CA SER A 114 -3.16 -3.22 -12.99
C SER A 114 -3.55 -3.79 -14.34
N PHE A 115 -3.02 -3.17 -15.39
CA PHE A 115 -3.23 -3.56 -16.78
C PHE A 115 -1.89 -3.63 -17.49
N ILE A 116 -1.71 -4.65 -18.32
CA ILE A 116 -0.61 -4.68 -19.28
C ILE A 116 -1.06 -3.89 -20.49
N LEU A 117 -0.30 -2.86 -20.82
CA LEU A 117 -0.49 -2.02 -21.99
C LEU A 117 0.19 -2.66 -23.19
N SER A 118 -0.43 -2.49 -24.35
CA SER A 118 0.22 -2.82 -25.62
C SER A 118 1.44 -1.93 -25.85
N GLU A 119 2.44 -2.43 -26.59
CA GLU A 119 3.66 -1.70 -26.95
C GLU A 119 3.39 -0.45 -27.79
N ASP A 120 2.20 -0.37 -28.38
CA ASP A 120 1.80 0.71 -29.26
C ASP A 120 1.14 1.90 -28.55
N VAL A 121 1.07 1.88 -27.21
CA VAL A 121 0.59 3.03 -26.43
C VAL A 121 1.69 4.08 -26.29
N ASP A 122 1.33 5.34 -26.49
CA ASP A 122 2.19 6.49 -26.28
C ASP A 122 2.08 6.97 -24.82
N HIS A 123 3.01 6.49 -23.99
CA HIS A 123 2.98 6.72 -22.54
C HIS A 123 3.12 8.21 -22.17
N ASP A 124 3.80 9.01 -23.00
CA ASP A 124 4.05 10.44 -22.73
C ASP A 124 2.79 11.30 -22.92
N ARG A 125 1.77 10.76 -23.61
CA ARG A 125 0.51 11.44 -23.91
C ARG A 125 -0.69 10.87 -23.17
N VAL A 126 -0.46 9.99 -22.20
CA VAL A 126 -1.53 9.47 -21.34
C VAL A 126 -2.17 10.64 -20.58
N THR A 127 -3.50 10.69 -20.58
CA THR A 127 -4.25 11.67 -19.78
C THR A 127 -5.26 10.96 -18.90
N ALA A 128 -5.58 11.57 -17.76
CA ALA A 128 -6.53 11.01 -16.81
C ALA A 128 -7.41 12.12 -16.21
N ARG A 129 -8.68 11.80 -15.96
CA ARG A 129 -9.66 12.70 -15.34
C ARG A 129 -10.50 11.91 -14.34
N LEU A 130 -10.59 12.41 -13.12
CA LEU A 130 -11.47 11.86 -12.09
C LEU A 130 -12.62 12.83 -11.85
N ASN A 131 -13.85 12.37 -12.07
CA ASN A 131 -15.05 13.17 -11.85
C ASN A 131 -16.12 12.34 -11.17
N ASN A 132 -16.68 12.84 -10.06
CA ASN A 132 -17.75 12.18 -9.31
C ASN A 132 -17.49 10.70 -8.96
N GLY A 133 -16.23 10.36 -8.65
CA GLY A 133 -15.84 9.00 -8.33
C GLY A 133 -15.67 8.08 -9.55
N VAL A 134 -15.67 8.61 -10.78
CA VAL A 134 -15.39 7.86 -12.00
C VAL A 134 -14.10 8.37 -12.62
N LEU A 135 -13.13 7.48 -12.79
CA LEU A 135 -11.85 7.77 -13.44
C LEU A 135 -11.93 7.40 -14.92
N GLU A 136 -11.60 8.35 -15.78
CA GLU A 136 -11.37 8.13 -17.20
C GLU A 136 -9.86 8.27 -17.49
N VAL A 137 -9.28 7.30 -18.18
CA VAL A 137 -7.88 7.30 -18.64
C VAL A 137 -7.87 7.12 -20.15
N VAL A 138 -7.28 8.09 -20.86
CA VAL A 138 -7.05 8.02 -22.31
C VAL A 138 -5.60 7.60 -22.55
N LEU A 139 -5.43 6.54 -23.33
CA LEU A 139 -4.18 5.90 -23.69
C LEU A 139 -3.98 6.00 -25.22
N PRO A 140 -3.39 7.10 -25.71
CA PRO A 140 -3.25 7.30 -27.15
C PRO A 140 -2.34 6.26 -27.79
N ARG A 141 -2.62 5.89 -29.03
CA ARG A 141 -1.70 5.08 -29.82
C ARG A 141 -0.51 5.92 -30.30
N SER A 142 0.64 5.29 -30.42
CA SER A 142 1.84 5.88 -30.99
C SER A 142 1.63 6.20 -32.46
N ALA A 143 2.22 7.29 -32.95
CA ALA A 143 2.13 7.64 -34.38
C ALA A 143 2.74 6.57 -35.31
N LYS A 144 3.61 5.69 -34.78
CA LYS A 144 4.29 4.63 -35.54
C LYS A 144 3.38 3.44 -35.87
N THR A 145 2.25 3.32 -35.17
CA THR A 145 1.33 2.17 -35.23
C THR A 145 -0.03 2.52 -35.82
N ALA A 146 -0.18 3.72 -36.42
CA ALA A 146 -1.35 4.03 -37.22
C ALA A 146 -1.55 2.95 -38.31
N PRO A 147 -2.80 2.46 -38.51
CA PRO A 147 -3.08 1.37 -39.42
C PRO A 147 -2.60 1.72 -40.83
N ARG A 148 -1.68 0.91 -41.38
CA ARG A 148 -1.20 1.08 -42.75
C ARG A 148 -2.20 0.47 -43.70
N ARG A 149 -2.75 1.28 -44.61
CA ARG A 149 -3.58 0.77 -45.71
C ARG A 149 -2.69 -0.01 -46.68
N ILE A 150 -2.92 -1.32 -46.79
CA ILE A 150 -2.26 -2.17 -47.78
C ILE A 150 -3.10 -2.12 -49.06
N HIS A 151 -2.53 -1.60 -50.15
CA HIS A 151 -3.14 -1.69 -51.47
C HIS A 151 -2.81 -3.05 -52.08
N VAL A 152 -3.82 -3.86 -52.38
CA VAL A 152 -3.66 -5.11 -53.14
C VAL A 152 -3.62 -4.75 -54.62
N LYS A 153 -2.56 -5.15 -55.33
CA LYS A 153 -2.51 -5.14 -56.80
C LYS A 153 -2.75 -6.55 -57.30
N GLY A 154 -3.61 -6.70 -58.29
CA GLY A 154 -3.82 -7.94 -59.04
C GLY A 154 -3.20 -7.83 -60.44
N ASP A 155 -2.81 -8.98 -60.99
CA ASP A 155 -2.33 -9.14 -62.37
C ASP A 155 -3.47 -9.08 -63.40
#